data_AF-A0A540K4S9-F1
#
_entry.id   AF-A0A540K4S9-F1
#
_cell.length_a   1.000
_cell.length_b   1.000
_cell.length_c   1.000
_cell.angle_alpha   90.00
_cell.angle_beta   90.00
_cell.angle_gamma   90.00
#
_symmetry.space_group_name_H-M   'P 1'
#
loop_
_entity.id
_entity.type
_entity.pdbx_description
1 polymer ?
#
loop_
_entity_poly.entity_id
_entity_poly.type
_entity_poly.pdbx_seq_one_letter_code
_entity_poly.pdbx_strand_id
1 'polypeptide(L)'
;MRKKKRAEHKTDTENQDTDRLNALLAEGRVFCDMPALADRDSILIRDTCLQNSFICQPQQRNIHGRIFGGFLMRRAFEIAFSTTYAFAGVAPHFLEVDHVDFVRPVSN
;
A
#
# COMPACT_ATOMS: atom_id res chain seq x y z
N MET A 1 13.94 28.84 28.55
CA MET A 1 14.19 29.07 27.10
C MET A 1 14.24 27.79 26.24
N ARG A 2 14.88 26.69 26.65
CA ARG A 2 14.98 25.45 25.83
C ARG A 2 13.65 24.79 25.43
N LYS A 3 12.62 24.81 26.29
CA LYS A 3 11.31 24.21 25.98
C LYS A 3 10.52 24.98 24.89
N LYS A 4 10.68 26.30 24.81
CA LYS A 4 9.96 27.15 23.84
C LYS A 4 10.49 26.96 22.41
N LYS A 5 11.82 26.96 22.25
CA LYS A 5 12.49 26.63 20.98
C LYS A 5 12.16 25.22 20.44
N ARG A 6 11.97 24.24 21.33
CA ARG A 6 11.61 22.86 20.94
C ARG A 6 10.15 22.75 20.48
N ALA A 7 9.26 23.56 21.05
CA ALA A 7 7.87 23.64 20.60
C ALA A 7 7.77 24.37 19.25
N GLU A 8 8.47 25.50 19.09
CA GLU A 8 8.56 26.25 17.82
C GLU A 8 9.13 25.39 16.68
N HIS A 9 10.21 24.64 16.93
CA HIS A 9 10.78 23.76 15.92
C HIS A 9 9.84 22.59 15.54
N LYS A 10 9.06 22.08 16.50
CA LYS A 10 8.07 21.04 16.24
C LYS A 10 6.91 21.58 15.38
N THR A 11 6.41 22.78 15.68
CA THR A 11 5.36 23.43 14.88
C THR A 11 5.84 23.79 13.48
N ASP A 12 7.10 24.20 13.32
CA ASP A 12 7.67 24.47 11.99
C ASP A 12 7.77 23.19 11.14
N THR A 13 8.15 22.07 11.77
CA THR A 13 8.19 20.76 11.10
C THR A 13 6.79 20.29 10.70
N GLU A 14 5.81 20.42 11.60
CA GLU A 14 4.40 20.11 11.31
C GLU A 14 3.85 20.96 10.16
N ASN A 15 4.15 22.26 10.12
CA ASN A 15 3.75 23.14 9.02
C ASN A 15 4.39 22.73 7.69
N GLN A 16 5.69 22.41 7.69
CA GLN A 16 6.39 21.96 6.49
C GLN A 16 5.80 20.66 5.91
N ASP A 17 5.42 19.71 6.79
CA ASP A 17 4.76 18.48 6.37
C ASP A 17 3.36 18.76 5.78
N THR A 18 2.61 19.70 6.36
CA THR A 18 1.30 20.10 5.80
C THR A 18 1.42 20.77 4.43
N ASP A 19 2.42 21.62 4.23
CA ASP A 19 2.66 22.27 2.95
C ASP A 19 3.02 21.22 1.88
N ARG A 20 3.88 20.25 2.22
CA ARG A 20 4.23 19.14 1.34
C ARG A 20 3.02 18.26 1.01
N LEU A 21 2.19 17.95 2.01
CA LEU A 21 0.96 17.19 1.80
C LEU A 21 0.02 17.92 0.84
N ASN A 22 -0.19 19.22 1.04
CA ASN A 22 -1.06 20.03 0.20
C ASN A 22 -0.55 20.09 -1.25
N ALA A 23 0.77 20.16 -1.45
CA ALA A 23 1.36 20.09 -2.78
C ALA A 23 1.07 18.75 -3.49
N LEU A 24 1.26 17.63 -2.80
CA LEU A 24 0.94 16.29 -3.34
C LEU A 24 -0.54 16.12 -3.65
N LEU A 25 -1.43 16.65 -2.80
CA LEU A 25 -2.87 16.62 -3.04
C LEU A 25 -3.28 17.49 -4.23
N ALA A 26 -2.63 18.64 -4.43
CA ALA A 26 -2.88 19.50 -5.59
C ALA A 26 -2.48 18.80 -6.90
N GLU A 27 -1.32 18.14 -6.92
CA GLU A 27 -0.87 17.32 -8.05
C GLU A 27 -1.87 16.19 -8.34
N GLY A 28 -2.25 15.41 -7.32
CA GLY A 28 -3.22 14.33 -7.46
C GLY A 28 -4.62 14.76 -7.91
N ARG A 29 -5.03 16.01 -7.62
CA ARG A 29 -6.31 16.57 -8.08
C ARG A 29 -6.34 16.78 -9.59
N VAL A 30 -5.21 17.16 -10.21
CA VAL A 30 -5.13 17.33 -11.66
C VAL A 30 -5.47 16.02 -12.37
N PHE A 31 -5.01 14.88 -11.86
CA PHE A 31 -5.37 13.55 -12.37
C PHE A 31 -6.88 13.27 -12.32
N CYS A 32 -7.59 13.80 -11.32
CA CYS A 32 -9.02 13.56 -11.16
C CYS A 32 -9.87 14.55 -11.99
N ASP A 33 -9.55 15.84 -11.90
CA ASP A 33 -10.38 16.92 -12.44
C ASP A 33 -10.04 17.23 -13.91
N MET A 34 -8.76 17.09 -14.29
CA MET A 34 -8.23 17.48 -15.60
C MET A 34 -7.16 16.47 -16.09
N PRO A 35 -7.54 15.21 -16.35
CA PRO A 35 -6.58 14.13 -16.63
C PRO A 35 -5.69 14.38 -17.86
N ALA A 36 -6.13 15.17 -18.83
CA ALA A 36 -5.33 15.52 -20.02
C ALA A 36 -4.13 16.43 -19.72
N LEU A 37 -4.16 17.16 -18.59
CA LEU A 37 -3.10 18.06 -18.12
C LEU A 37 -2.17 17.39 -17.10
N ALA A 38 -2.50 16.17 -16.68
CA ALA A 38 -1.73 15.45 -15.68
C ALA A 38 -0.36 15.03 -16.24
N ASP A 39 0.63 14.94 -15.35
CA ASP A 39 1.95 14.44 -15.70
C ASP A 39 1.86 13.01 -16.24
N ARG A 40 2.58 12.73 -17.35
CA ARG A 40 2.51 11.44 -18.03
C ARG A 40 3.36 10.36 -17.38
N ASP A 41 4.36 10.76 -16.60
CA ASP A 41 5.26 9.85 -15.91
C ASP A 41 4.73 9.45 -14.51
N SER A 42 3.54 9.93 -14.16
CA SER A 42 2.91 9.72 -12.86
C SER A 42 1.53 9.06 -13.02
N ILE A 43 1.18 8.16 -12.11
CA ILE A 43 -0.10 7.44 -12.07
C ILE A 43 -0.60 7.39 -10.63
N LEU A 44 -1.92 7.53 -10.43
CA LEU A 44 -2.52 7.40 -9.11
C LEU A 44 -2.48 5.94 -8.63
N ILE A 45 -2.13 5.73 -7.36
CA ILE A 45 -2.07 4.40 -6.73
C ILE A 45 -3.37 3.61 -6.91
N ARG A 46 -4.53 4.27 -6.83
CA ARG A 46 -5.84 3.61 -6.99
C ARG A 46 -6.02 2.97 -8.37
N ASP A 47 -5.37 3.52 -9.40
CA ASP A 47 -5.48 3.07 -10.79
C ASP A 47 -4.49 1.95 -11.11
N THR A 48 -3.54 1.65 -10.20
CA THR A 48 -2.61 0.52 -10.32
C THR A 48 -3.02 -0.69 -9.50
N CYS A 49 -4.04 -0.57 -8.64
CA CYS A 49 -4.44 -1.62 -7.71
C CYS A 49 -5.09 -2.84 -8.40
N LEU A 50 -4.59 -4.05 -8.11
CA LEU A 50 -5.28 -5.30 -8.42
C LEU A 50 -5.83 -5.95 -7.14
N GLN A 51 -6.99 -6.62 -7.26
CA GLN A 51 -7.65 -7.31 -6.16
C GLN A 51 -7.94 -8.76 -6.55
N ASN A 52 -7.88 -9.65 -5.55
CA ASN A 52 -8.15 -11.08 -5.75
C ASN A 52 -9.00 -11.61 -4.59
N SER A 53 -9.93 -12.51 -4.91
CA SER A 53 -10.85 -13.12 -3.96
C SER A 53 -10.85 -14.63 -4.12
N PHE A 54 -10.78 -15.35 -3.00
CA PHE A 54 -10.70 -16.79 -2.98
C PHE A 54 -11.68 -17.39 -1.99
N ILE A 55 -12.37 -18.44 -2.42
CA ILE A 55 -13.07 -19.33 -1.51
C ILE A 55 -12.05 -20.21 -0.82
N CYS A 56 -11.94 -20.07 0.50
CA CYS A 56 -10.98 -20.83 1.27
C CYS A 56 -11.48 -22.26 1.56
N GLN A 57 -10.80 -23.25 0.99
CA GLN A 57 -11.19 -24.66 1.03
C GLN A 57 -10.66 -25.38 2.29
N PRO A 58 -11.26 -26.52 2.71
CA PRO A 58 -10.79 -27.28 3.87
C PRO A 58 -9.31 -27.69 3.81
N GLN A 59 -8.76 -27.96 2.62
CA GLN A 59 -7.35 -28.32 2.43
C GLN A 59 -6.38 -27.19 2.77
N GLN A 60 -6.86 -25.94 2.84
CA GLN A 60 -6.07 -24.76 3.17
C GLN A 60 -6.10 -24.44 4.67
N ARG A 61 -6.83 -25.25 5.46
CA ARG A 61 -6.95 -25.10 6.92
C ARG A 61 -5.86 -25.87 7.63
N ASN A 62 -5.46 -25.38 8.79
CA ASN A 62 -4.67 -26.11 9.77
C ASN A 62 -5.55 -27.08 10.57
N ILE A 63 -4.92 -27.86 11.46
CA ILE A 63 -5.62 -28.83 12.35
C ILE A 63 -6.64 -28.19 13.29
N HIS A 64 -6.57 -26.86 13.50
CA HIS A 64 -7.50 -26.09 14.31
C HIS A 64 -8.64 -25.46 13.48
N GLY A 65 -8.78 -25.83 12.20
CA GLY A 65 -9.83 -25.33 11.32
C GLY A 65 -9.64 -23.90 10.82
N ARG A 66 -8.48 -23.27 11.05
CA ARG A 66 -8.17 -21.90 10.62
C ARG A 66 -7.34 -21.94 9.34
N ILE A 67 -7.50 -20.97 8.44
CA ILE A 67 -6.67 -20.88 7.23
C ILE A 67 -5.20 -20.73 7.60
N PHE A 68 -4.35 -21.51 6.93
CA PHE A 68 -2.93 -21.51 7.17
C PHE A 68 -2.31 -20.17 6.75
N GLY A 69 -1.49 -19.57 7.62
CA GLY A 69 -0.85 -18.28 7.34
C GLY A 69 0.02 -18.30 6.08
N GLY A 70 0.72 -19.42 5.84
CA GLY A 70 1.51 -19.60 4.61
C GLY A 70 0.67 -19.60 3.33
N PHE A 71 -0.58 -20.03 3.40
CA PHE A 71 -1.50 -19.93 2.26
C PHE A 71 -1.84 -18.46 1.96
N LEU A 72 -2.16 -17.68 3.01
CA LEU A 72 -2.45 -16.24 2.87
C LEU A 72 -1.24 -15.47 2.32
N MET A 73 -0.05 -15.71 2.86
CA MET A 73 1.18 -15.05 2.39
C MET A 73 1.48 -15.36 0.94
N ARG A 74 1.29 -16.61 0.51
CA ARG A 74 1.45 -16.98 -0.90
C ARG A 74 0.48 -16.20 -1.79
N ARG A 75 -0.79 -16.08 -1.42
CA ARG A 75 -1.78 -15.32 -2.19
C ARG A 75 -1.46 -13.82 -2.22
N ALA A 76 -0.98 -13.27 -1.11
CA ALA A 76 -0.53 -11.88 -1.03
C ALA A 76 0.69 -11.62 -1.93
N PHE A 77 1.64 -12.55 -1.98
CA PHE A 77 2.77 -12.47 -2.90
C PHE A 77 2.34 -12.55 -4.37
N GLU A 78 1.46 -13.50 -4.72
CA GLU A 78 0.97 -13.67 -6.10
C GLU A 78 0.31 -12.39 -6.61
N ILE A 79 -0.55 -11.76 -5.80
CA ILE A 79 -1.20 -10.50 -6.20
C ILE A 79 -0.22 -9.33 -6.28
N ALA A 80 0.74 -9.21 -5.35
CA ALA A 80 1.76 -8.18 -5.38
C ALA A 80 2.63 -8.30 -6.64
N PHE A 81 3.07 -9.52 -6.97
CA PHE A 81 3.83 -9.81 -8.18
C PHE A 81 3.06 -9.43 -9.44
N SER A 82 1.79 -9.85 -9.56
CA SER A 82 0.95 -9.49 -10.71
C SER A 82 0.73 -7.98 -10.83
N THR A 83 0.54 -7.29 -9.71
CA THR A 83 0.36 -5.83 -9.68
C THR A 83 1.61 -5.12 -10.18
N THR A 84 2.79 -5.48 -9.67
CA THR A 84 4.06 -4.90 -10.11
C THR A 84 4.36 -5.21 -11.57
N TYR A 85 4.07 -6.43 -12.03
CA TYR A 85 4.24 -6.79 -13.45
C TYR A 85 3.35 -5.95 -14.36
N ALA A 86 2.07 -5.79 -14.01
CA ALA A 86 1.11 -5.00 -14.78
C ALA A 86 1.50 -3.50 -14.83
N PHE A 87 2.04 -2.97 -13.72
CA PHE A 87 2.49 -1.58 -13.65
C PHE A 87 3.82 -1.35 -14.37
N ALA A 88 4.85 -2.16 -14.10
CA ALA A 88 6.20 -1.95 -14.61
C ALA A 88 6.41 -2.46 -16.04
N GLY A 89 5.54 -3.34 -16.53
CA GLY A 89 5.66 -3.97 -17.85
C GLY A 89 6.82 -4.96 -17.98
N VAL A 90 7.48 -5.30 -16.86
CA VAL A 90 8.63 -6.21 -16.80
C VAL A 90 8.50 -7.18 -15.64
N ALA A 91 9.12 -8.34 -15.75
CA ALA A 91 9.10 -9.37 -14.70
C ALA A 91 9.71 -8.83 -13.38
N PRO A 92 8.91 -8.71 -12.29
CA PRO A 92 9.43 -8.30 -11.00
C PRO A 92 10.40 -9.33 -10.42
N HIS A 93 11.37 -8.85 -9.65
CA HIS A 93 12.25 -9.71 -8.87
C HIS A 93 11.84 -9.63 -7.40
N PHE A 94 11.62 -10.79 -6.78
CA PHE A 94 11.33 -10.85 -5.36
C PHE A 94 12.60 -10.58 -4.55
N LEU A 95 12.57 -9.56 -3.70
CA LEU A 95 13.69 -9.21 -2.82
C LEU A 95 13.42 -9.74 -1.41
N GLU A 96 12.37 -9.22 -0.78
CA GLU A 96 11.99 -9.60 0.58
C GLU A 96 10.49 -9.37 0.83
N VAL A 97 10.00 -9.94 1.93
CA VAL A 97 8.69 -9.64 2.50
C VAL A 97 8.94 -8.94 3.82
N ASP A 98 8.40 -7.74 3.95
CA ASP A 98 8.34 -7.00 5.20
C ASP A 98 7.50 -7.73 6.25
N HIS A 99 7.38 -7.15 7.44
CA HIS A 99 6.60 -7.73 8.52
C HIS A 99 5.12 -7.97 8.12
N VAL A 100 4.61 -9.17 8.43
CA VAL A 100 3.23 -9.57 8.17
C VAL A 100 2.53 -9.92 9.49
N ASP A 101 1.49 -9.15 9.82
CA ASP A 101 0.68 -9.33 11.01
C ASP A 101 -0.62 -10.11 10.72
N PHE A 102 -0.82 -11.22 11.44
CA PHE A 102 -2.08 -11.98 11.44
C PHE A 102 -2.96 -11.56 12.61
N VAL A 103 -3.62 -10.40 12.48
CA VAL A 103 -4.40 -9.78 13.57
C VAL A 103 -5.61 -10.60 14.00
N ARG A 104 -6.23 -11.34 13.07
CA ARG A 104 -7.41 -12.19 13.34
C ARG A 104 -7.30 -13.53 12.61
N PRO A 105 -7.76 -14.62 13.23
CA PRO A 105 -7.83 -15.90 12.54
C PRO A 105 -8.85 -15.82 11.40
N VAL A 106 -8.53 -16.42 10.26
CA VAL A 106 -9.48 -16.64 9.17
C VAL A 106 -10.11 -18.01 9.37
N SER A 107 -11.37 -18.03 9.79
CA SER A 107 -12.18 -19.24 10.00
C SER A 107 -13.60 -18.95 9.52
N ASN A 108 -14.27 -19.97 9.01
CA ASN A 108 -15.72 -19.92 8.81
C ASN A 108 -16.45 -20.12 10.14
#